data_AF-A0A2K2BZ65-F1
#
_entry.id   AF-A0A2K2BZ65-F1
#
_cell.length_a   1.000
_cell.length_b   1.000
_cell.length_c   1.000
_cell.angle_alpha   90.00
_cell.angle_beta   90.00
_cell.angle_gamma   90.00
#
_symmetry.space_group_name_H-M   'P 1'
#
loop_
_entity.id
_entity.type
_entity.pdbx_description
1 polymer ?
#
loop_
_entity_poly.entity_id
_entity_poly.type
_entity_poly.pdbx_seq_one_letter_code
_entity_poly.pdbx_strand_id
1 'polypeptide(L)'
;MFPLRFQSIVDSDSDFEVFELFDPAATGKVVGRISLSCSVEDPIETEKNFARRILAIVDYNEDGKLSFSEFSDLIKAFGNQVADNKKEELFKAADKNGDDAVSMDELAELLAIQQENEPLINCCPVCGEILEVSDKLNTLVHLSLCFDEGTGNQVMTGGFLTDKQASYGWMFKLSEWAHFSSYDVGLNSGSSASHILVFDRKTKRLVEELIDKKIVLSMRAIYQSKIGLHLMDKGAKEILLSISEKQGREMNTTESARDIPAFVEFFKDQINLAEVKYPLEHFKTFNEFFVRELKPGTRPVASMERDDVAICAADCRLMAFKSVEDGQRFWIKGRKFSVQGLLGKETYSSAFADGTLVIFRLAPQDYHRFHSPVSGTIEKFVKIPGCLYTVNPIAVNSKYCNVFTENKREVSIISTAHFGKVAFVAIGATMVGSITFSKKAGDHVKKGDEYGYFSFGGSTVICVFEKDAIEIDEDLLANSARSLETLVSVGMKLGVATKKQATVNLPNFDNWVLEE
;
A
#
# COMPACT_ATOMS: atom_id res chain seq x y z
N MET A 1 -27.96 12.82 27.99
CA MET A 1 -27.43 13.05 26.64
C MET A 1 -28.61 13.46 25.77
N PHE A 2 -28.72 14.75 25.46
CA PHE A 2 -29.71 15.28 24.52
C PHE A 2 -29.33 14.84 23.10
N PRO A 3 -30.25 14.34 22.27
CA PRO A 3 -30.07 14.38 20.83
C PRO A 3 -30.90 15.55 20.27
N LEU A 4 -30.19 16.56 19.76
CA LEU A 4 -30.77 17.53 18.84
C LEU A 4 -30.92 16.85 17.47
N ARG A 5 -32.17 16.82 16.98
CA ARG A 5 -32.54 16.49 15.60
C ARG A 5 -31.89 17.50 14.63
N PHE A 6 -31.50 17.03 13.45
CA PHE A 6 -31.87 17.68 12.21
C PHE A 6 -32.26 16.63 11.15
N GLN A 7 -33.18 17.07 10.31
CA GLN A 7 -34.16 16.34 9.52
C GLN A 7 -33.73 16.45 8.05
N SER A 8 -33.63 15.35 7.30
CA SER A 8 -33.60 15.42 5.83
C SER A 8 -34.99 15.12 5.30
N ILE A 9 -35.55 16.12 4.65
CA ILE A 9 -36.76 16.03 3.82
C ILE A 9 -36.36 15.33 2.51
N VAL A 10 -36.98 14.20 2.19
CA VAL A 10 -37.25 13.80 0.80
C VAL A 10 -38.63 13.12 0.77
N ASP A 11 -39.55 13.73 0.02
CA ASP A 11 -40.86 13.21 -0.36
C ASP A 11 -40.71 12.09 -1.40
N SER A 12 -41.34 10.95 -1.15
CA SER A 12 -42.41 10.31 -1.96
C SER A 12 -42.36 8.78 -1.87
N ASP A 13 -43.40 8.22 -1.24
CA ASP A 13 -43.88 6.84 -1.27
C ASP A 13 -42.96 5.68 -0.82
N SER A 14 -42.21 5.84 0.28
CA SER A 14 -41.75 4.67 1.04
C SER A 14 -42.77 4.34 2.15
N ASP A 15 -43.62 3.33 1.95
CA ASP A 15 -44.43 2.77 3.03
C ASP A 15 -43.49 2.21 4.11
N PHE A 16 -43.42 2.88 5.26
CA PHE A 16 -42.72 2.37 6.43
C PHE A 16 -43.74 1.94 7.50
N GLU A 17 -43.75 0.65 7.84
CA GLU A 17 -44.48 0.14 9.00
C GLU A 17 -43.56 0.08 10.22
N VAL A 18 -44.04 0.57 11.36
CA VAL A 18 -43.27 0.60 12.61
C VAL A 18 -43.90 -0.37 13.62
N PHE A 19 -43.13 -1.37 14.03
CA PHE A 19 -43.49 -2.40 14.99
C PHE A 19 -42.87 -2.11 16.35
N GLU A 20 -43.67 -2.18 17.42
CA GLU A 20 -43.18 -2.03 18.79
C GLU A 20 -42.64 -3.37 19.31
N LEU A 21 -41.42 -3.36 19.85
CA LEU A 21 -40.82 -4.51 20.53
C LEU A 21 -41.22 -4.48 22.00
N PHE A 22 -41.80 -5.56 22.50
CA PHE A 22 -42.24 -5.68 23.90
C PHE A 22 -41.26 -6.51 24.73
N ASP A 23 -41.07 -6.10 25.99
CA ASP A 23 -40.29 -6.84 26.99
C ASP A 23 -40.99 -8.17 27.33
N PRO A 24 -40.38 -9.34 27.07
CA PRO A 24 -40.97 -10.62 27.44
C PRO A 24 -41.04 -10.83 28.96
N ALA A 25 -40.27 -10.08 29.76
CA ALA A 25 -40.27 -10.15 31.22
C ALA A 25 -41.25 -9.16 31.89
N ALA A 26 -41.80 -8.20 31.13
CA ALA A 26 -42.72 -7.19 31.64
C ALA A 26 -43.84 -6.91 30.62
N THR A 27 -45.03 -7.46 30.88
CA THR A 27 -46.20 -7.37 30.00
C THR A 27 -46.55 -5.90 29.70
N GLY A 28 -46.54 -5.54 28.41
CA GLY A 28 -46.93 -4.21 27.93
C GLY A 28 -45.84 -3.14 27.95
N LYS A 29 -44.59 -3.48 28.33
CA LYS A 29 -43.48 -2.53 28.28
C LYS A 29 -42.80 -2.57 26.92
N VAL A 30 -42.91 -1.50 26.15
CA VAL A 30 -42.19 -1.33 24.87
C VAL A 30 -40.71 -1.06 25.17
N VAL A 31 -39.83 -1.91 24.65
CA VAL A 31 -38.36 -1.84 24.80
C VAL A 31 -37.65 -1.32 23.56
N GLY A 32 -38.36 -1.20 22.44
CA GLY A 32 -37.83 -0.64 21.20
C GLY A 32 -38.89 -0.55 20.12
N ARG A 33 -38.53 -0.01 18.96
CA ARG A 33 -39.35 -0.01 17.76
C ARG A 33 -38.50 -0.41 16.56
N ILE A 34 -39.06 -1.21 15.66
CA ILE A 34 -38.45 -1.59 14.37
C ILE A 34 -39.30 -0.98 13.27
N SER A 35 -38.68 -0.27 12.33
CA SER A 35 -39.33 0.18 11.10
C SER A 35 -38.96 -0.74 9.95
N LEU A 36 -39.93 -1.12 9.12
CA LEU A 36 -39.72 -1.92 7.92
C LEU A 36 -40.21 -1.13 6.70
N SER A 37 -39.37 -0.99 5.67
CA SER A 37 -39.71 -0.34 4.41
C SER A 37 -39.31 -1.22 3.23
N CYS A 38 -40.15 -1.25 2.19
CA CYS A 38 -39.91 -2.00 0.95
C CYS A 38 -39.91 -1.04 -0.23
N SER A 39 -38.86 -1.08 -1.06
CA SER A 39 -38.77 -0.36 -2.34
C SER A 39 -38.66 -1.36 -3.49
N VAL A 40 -39.40 -1.12 -4.57
CA VAL A 40 -39.35 -1.94 -5.80
C VAL A 40 -38.72 -1.08 -6.90
N GLU A 41 -37.57 -1.50 -7.41
CA GLU A 41 -36.88 -0.83 -8.53
C GLU A 41 -37.17 -1.51 -9.88
N ASP A 42 -37.22 -0.72 -10.96
CA ASP A 42 -37.39 -1.19 -12.33
C ASP A 42 -36.09 -1.87 -12.83
N PRO A 43 -36.12 -3.16 -13.23
CA PRO A 43 -34.95 -3.89 -13.70
C PRO A 43 -34.16 -3.19 -14.82
N ILE A 44 -34.85 -2.48 -15.71
CA ILE A 44 -34.22 -1.78 -16.84
C ILE A 44 -33.45 -0.55 -16.34
N GLU A 45 -33.98 0.16 -15.34
CA GLU A 45 -33.28 1.31 -14.76
C GLU A 45 -32.10 0.87 -13.89
N THR A 46 -32.22 -0.29 -13.22
CA THR A 46 -31.10 -0.92 -12.49
C THR A 46 -29.97 -1.33 -13.44
N GLU A 47 -30.29 -1.95 -14.58
CA GLU A 47 -29.30 -2.31 -15.63
C GLU A 47 -28.68 -1.07 -16.28
N LYS A 48 -29.46 -0.02 -16.53
CA LYS A 48 -28.94 1.27 -17.02
C LYS A 48 -27.99 1.88 -16.02
N ASN A 49 -28.37 1.99 -14.76
CA ASN A 49 -27.50 2.51 -13.69
C ASN A 49 -26.21 1.70 -13.53
N PHE A 50 -26.28 0.39 -13.71
CA PHE A 50 -25.12 -0.50 -13.76
C PHE A 50 -24.20 -0.17 -14.93
N ALA A 51 -24.73 -0.01 -16.15
CA ALA A 51 -23.96 0.40 -17.32
C ALA A 51 -23.33 1.79 -17.13
N ARG A 52 -24.04 2.76 -16.53
CA ARG A 52 -23.51 4.11 -16.24
C ARG A 52 -22.28 4.05 -15.33
N ARG A 53 -22.32 3.21 -14.30
CA ARG A 53 -21.21 3.02 -13.35
C ARG A 53 -20.00 2.39 -14.02
N ILE A 54 -20.19 1.49 -14.98
CA ILE A 54 -19.11 0.82 -15.72
C ILE A 54 -18.47 1.76 -16.76
N LEU A 55 -19.26 2.62 -17.39
CA LEU A 55 -18.80 3.55 -18.41
C LEU A 55 -17.92 4.66 -17.84
N ALA A 56 -18.28 5.20 -16.67
CA ALA A 56 -17.52 6.25 -15.98
C ALA A 56 -16.08 5.85 -15.61
N ILE A 57 -15.75 4.57 -15.71
CA ILE A 57 -14.43 4.00 -15.40
C ILE A 57 -13.41 4.31 -16.49
N VAL A 58 -13.88 4.19 -17.72
CA VAL A 58 -13.05 4.16 -18.94
C VAL A 58 -13.28 5.39 -19.80
N ASP A 59 -14.32 6.17 -19.51
CA ASP A 59 -14.51 7.52 -20.02
C ASP A 59 -13.46 8.46 -19.40
N TYR A 60 -12.26 8.48 -19.96
CA TYR A 60 -11.14 9.22 -19.42
C TYR A 60 -11.28 10.73 -19.60
N ASN A 61 -12.12 11.14 -20.55
CA ASN A 61 -12.32 12.53 -20.90
C ASN A 61 -13.59 13.13 -20.26
N GLU A 62 -14.40 12.30 -19.59
CA GLU A 62 -15.64 12.62 -18.88
C GLU A 62 -16.72 13.23 -19.80
N ASP A 63 -16.75 12.84 -21.08
CA ASP A 63 -17.71 13.35 -22.06
C ASP A 63 -19.05 12.57 -22.10
N GLY A 64 -19.15 11.49 -21.33
CA GLY A 64 -20.33 10.64 -21.22
C GLY A 64 -20.50 9.64 -22.36
N LYS A 65 -19.50 9.49 -23.24
CA LYS A 65 -19.47 8.54 -24.34
C LYS A 65 -18.14 7.77 -24.33
N LEU A 66 -18.07 6.67 -25.07
CA LEU A 66 -16.81 5.97 -25.28
C LEU A 66 -16.30 6.18 -26.69
N SER A 67 -15.11 6.75 -26.79
CA SER A 67 -14.30 6.63 -28.00
C SER A 67 -13.90 5.16 -28.24
N PHE A 68 -13.50 4.83 -29.47
CA PHE A 68 -12.98 3.49 -29.78
C PHE A 68 -11.81 3.06 -28.88
N SER A 69 -10.96 4.01 -28.45
CA SER A 69 -9.86 3.71 -27.54
C SER A 69 -10.38 3.28 -26.16
N GLU A 70 -11.32 4.04 -25.61
CA GLU A 70 -11.90 3.80 -24.29
C GLU A 70 -12.74 2.52 -24.28
N PHE A 71 -13.50 2.27 -25.35
CA PHE A 71 -14.22 1.02 -25.56
C PHE A 71 -13.27 -0.18 -25.73
N SER A 72 -12.18 -0.04 -26.49
CA SER A 72 -11.18 -1.11 -26.65
C SER A 72 -10.51 -1.46 -25.33
N ASP A 73 -10.24 -0.46 -24.48
CA ASP A 73 -9.69 -0.66 -23.15
C ASP A 73 -10.72 -1.28 -22.19
N LEU A 74 -12.00 -0.91 -22.30
CA LEU A 74 -13.10 -1.56 -21.58
C LEU A 74 -13.20 -3.05 -21.92
N ILE A 75 -13.21 -3.42 -23.20
CA ILE A 75 -13.29 -4.82 -23.65
C ILE A 75 -12.07 -5.63 -23.20
N LYS A 76 -10.87 -5.03 -23.20
CA LYS A 76 -9.67 -5.66 -22.61
C LYS A 76 -9.80 -5.83 -21.10
N ALA A 77 -10.37 -4.85 -20.41
CA ALA A 77 -10.58 -4.90 -18.97
C ALA A 77 -11.57 -5.99 -18.55
N PHE A 78 -12.52 -6.38 -19.42
CA PHE A 78 -13.40 -7.53 -19.24
C PHE A 78 -12.76 -8.89 -19.60
N GLY A 79 -11.47 -8.93 -19.90
CA GLY A 79 -10.70 -10.18 -20.02
C GLY A 79 -10.97 -10.98 -21.29
N ASN A 80 -11.79 -10.47 -22.19
CA ASN A 80 -11.97 -11.08 -23.50
C ASN A 80 -10.80 -10.69 -24.40
N GLN A 81 -9.94 -11.68 -24.70
CA GLN A 81 -8.94 -11.57 -25.77
C GLN A 81 -9.64 -11.63 -27.13
N VAL A 82 -10.38 -10.58 -27.47
CA VAL A 82 -11.00 -10.43 -28.78
C VAL A 82 -9.93 -9.94 -29.76
N ALA A 83 -9.81 -10.59 -30.92
CA ALA A 83 -8.93 -10.12 -31.99
C ALA A 83 -9.32 -8.70 -32.41
N ASP A 84 -8.35 -7.86 -32.80
CA ASP A 84 -8.58 -6.42 -33.02
C ASP A 84 -9.65 -6.13 -34.09
N ASN A 85 -9.77 -6.99 -35.10
CA ASN A 85 -10.84 -6.93 -36.10
C ASN A 85 -12.24 -7.11 -35.49
N LYS A 86 -12.39 -7.97 -34.49
CA LYS A 86 -13.67 -8.26 -33.83
C LYS A 86 -14.01 -7.18 -32.79
N LYS A 87 -13.04 -6.40 -32.28
CA LYS A 87 -13.31 -5.20 -31.46
C LYS A 87 -13.91 -4.06 -32.30
N GLU A 88 -13.40 -3.86 -33.51
CA GLU A 88 -13.97 -2.88 -34.45
C GLU A 88 -15.40 -3.25 -34.86
N GLU A 89 -15.67 -4.54 -35.08
CA GLU A 89 -17.03 -5.03 -35.35
C GLU A 89 -17.98 -4.81 -34.16
N LEU A 90 -17.52 -5.07 -32.93
CA LEU A 90 -18.31 -4.84 -31.72
C LEU A 90 -18.57 -3.36 -31.46
N PHE A 91 -17.57 -2.51 -31.67
CA PHE A 91 -17.74 -1.07 -31.55
C PHE A 91 -18.76 -0.53 -32.54
N LYS A 92 -18.68 -0.97 -33.82
CA LYS A 92 -19.67 -0.62 -34.84
C LYS A 92 -21.07 -1.19 -34.58
N ALA A 93 -21.16 -2.32 -33.89
CA ALA A 93 -22.44 -2.89 -33.47
C ALA A 93 -23.04 -2.16 -32.27
N ALA A 94 -22.20 -1.56 -31.42
CA ALA A 94 -22.61 -0.74 -30.29
C ALA A 94 -23.03 0.68 -30.74
N ASP A 95 -22.24 1.31 -31.61
CA ASP A 95 -22.53 2.63 -32.19
C ASP A 95 -23.66 2.55 -33.23
N LYS A 96 -24.91 2.55 -32.75
CA LYS A 96 -26.10 2.44 -33.59
C LYS A 96 -26.39 3.71 -34.36
N ASN A 97 -26.05 4.86 -33.80
CA ASN A 97 -26.32 6.15 -34.39
C ASN A 97 -25.21 6.59 -35.39
N GLY A 98 -24.04 5.95 -35.35
CA GLY A 98 -22.92 6.14 -36.26
C GLY A 98 -22.14 7.43 -36.00
N ASP A 99 -22.05 7.88 -34.75
CA ASP A 99 -21.33 9.10 -34.36
C ASP A 99 -19.86 8.86 -33.96
N ASP A 100 -19.33 7.67 -34.25
CA ASP A 100 -17.99 7.22 -33.91
C ASP A 100 -17.73 7.23 -32.39
N ALA A 101 -18.79 7.18 -31.59
CA ALA A 101 -18.77 7.04 -30.15
C ALA A 101 -19.89 6.10 -29.69
N VAL A 102 -19.71 5.46 -28.54
CA VAL A 102 -20.74 4.59 -27.96
C VAL A 102 -21.37 5.30 -26.78
N SER A 103 -22.66 5.62 -26.89
CA SER A 103 -23.43 6.19 -25.79
C SER A 103 -23.89 5.13 -24.79
N MET A 104 -24.41 5.61 -23.65
CA MET A 104 -24.84 4.76 -22.54
C MET A 104 -25.99 3.82 -22.93
N ASP A 105 -26.96 4.34 -23.68
CA ASP A 105 -28.12 3.57 -24.11
C ASP A 105 -27.72 2.53 -25.18
N GLU A 106 -26.78 2.88 -26.04
CA GLU A 106 -26.22 1.99 -27.06
C GLU A 106 -25.45 0.81 -26.48
N LEU A 107 -24.61 1.06 -25.46
CA LEU A 107 -23.89 -0.01 -24.78
C LEU A 107 -24.85 -0.91 -23.99
N ALA A 108 -25.84 -0.33 -23.31
CA ALA A 108 -26.85 -1.10 -22.58
C ALA A 108 -27.64 -2.02 -23.51
N GLU A 109 -28.03 -1.52 -24.69
CA GLU A 109 -28.69 -2.34 -25.72
C GLU A 109 -27.78 -3.46 -26.25
N LEU A 110 -26.49 -3.20 -26.48
CA LEU A 110 -25.54 -4.22 -26.91
C LEU A 110 -25.38 -5.33 -25.84
N LEU A 111 -25.22 -4.96 -24.57
CA LEU A 111 -25.09 -5.91 -23.46
C LEU A 111 -26.35 -6.78 -23.29
N ALA A 112 -27.54 -6.19 -23.48
CA ALA A 112 -28.80 -6.91 -23.46
C ALA A 112 -28.93 -7.91 -24.63
N ILE A 113 -28.51 -7.52 -25.84
CA ILE A 113 -28.61 -8.35 -27.05
C ILE A 113 -27.55 -9.49 -27.07
N GLN A 114 -26.32 -9.24 -26.58
CA GLN A 114 -25.25 -10.24 -26.63
C GLN A 114 -25.32 -11.31 -25.53
N GLN A 115 -25.98 -11.03 -24.40
CA GLN A 115 -26.26 -12.06 -23.39
C GLN A 115 -27.12 -13.23 -23.91
N GLU A 116 -27.77 -13.11 -25.07
CA GLU A 116 -28.59 -14.17 -25.66
C GLU A 116 -27.82 -15.12 -26.60
N ASN A 117 -26.67 -14.73 -27.16
CA ASN A 117 -25.99 -15.48 -28.24
C ASN A 117 -24.54 -15.90 -27.92
N GLU A 118 -23.73 -15.04 -27.29
CA GLU A 118 -22.37 -15.32 -26.79
C GLU A 118 -22.11 -14.35 -25.63
N PRO A 119 -22.00 -14.81 -24.36
CA PRO A 119 -21.87 -13.89 -23.24
C PRO A 119 -20.52 -13.17 -23.30
N LEU A 120 -20.57 -11.84 -23.25
CA LEU A 120 -19.38 -10.99 -23.10
C LEU A 120 -18.80 -11.07 -21.67
N ILE A 121 -19.60 -11.50 -20.69
CA ILE A 121 -19.25 -11.55 -19.27
C ILE A 121 -19.47 -12.96 -18.77
N ASN A 122 -18.38 -13.73 -18.64
CA ASN A 122 -18.44 -15.16 -18.28
C ASN A 122 -18.10 -15.41 -16.81
N CYS A 123 -17.66 -14.36 -16.10
CA CYS A 123 -17.31 -14.39 -14.69
C CYS A 123 -17.76 -13.10 -14.01
N CYS A 124 -18.11 -13.16 -12.73
CA CYS A 124 -18.39 -11.99 -11.92
C CYS A 124 -17.10 -11.15 -11.78
N PRO A 125 -17.11 -9.87 -12.18
CA PRO A 125 -15.94 -8.98 -12.13
C PRO A 125 -15.55 -8.55 -10.71
N VAL A 126 -16.33 -8.95 -9.70
CA VAL A 126 -16.11 -8.55 -8.30
C VAL A 126 -15.51 -9.68 -7.45
N CYS A 127 -15.97 -10.92 -7.63
CA CYS A 127 -15.49 -12.06 -6.83
C CYS A 127 -14.90 -13.21 -7.68
N GLY A 128 -15.02 -13.15 -9.01
CA GLY A 128 -14.49 -14.16 -9.93
C GLY A 128 -15.33 -15.42 -10.12
N GLU A 129 -16.56 -15.49 -9.56
CA GLU A 129 -17.46 -16.63 -9.77
C GLU A 129 -17.85 -16.77 -11.25
N ILE A 130 -17.77 -17.97 -11.81
CA ILE A 130 -18.16 -18.24 -13.20
C ILE A 130 -19.68 -18.09 -13.29
N LEU A 131 -20.14 -17.20 -14.18
CA LEU A 131 -21.56 -16.91 -14.33
C LEU A 131 -22.18 -17.95 -15.28
N GLU A 132 -22.97 -18.86 -14.73
CA GLU A 132 -23.69 -19.83 -15.54
C GLU A 132 -24.78 -19.13 -16.37
N VAL A 133 -24.62 -19.17 -17.70
CA VAL A 133 -25.48 -18.50 -18.69
C VAL A 133 -26.97 -18.89 -18.56
N SER A 134 -27.24 -20.07 -17.99
CA SER A 134 -28.60 -20.59 -17.76
C SER A 134 -29.34 -19.96 -16.58
N ASP A 135 -28.66 -19.28 -15.65
CA ASP A 135 -29.25 -18.76 -14.41
C ASP A 135 -29.07 -17.23 -14.27
N LYS A 136 -29.77 -16.51 -15.16
CA LYS A 136 -29.70 -15.04 -15.30
C LYS A 136 -30.06 -14.29 -14.01
N LEU A 137 -31.02 -14.81 -13.23
CA LEU A 137 -31.48 -14.16 -12.01
C LEU A 137 -30.42 -14.25 -10.90
N ASN A 138 -29.84 -15.44 -10.69
CA ASN A 138 -28.75 -15.60 -9.73
C ASN A 138 -27.50 -14.84 -10.14
N THR A 139 -27.20 -14.78 -11.44
CA THR A 139 -26.12 -13.94 -11.98
C THR A 139 -26.34 -12.46 -11.65
N LEU A 140 -27.54 -11.91 -11.90
CA LEU A 140 -27.88 -10.52 -11.58
C LEU A 140 -27.86 -10.27 -10.07
N VAL A 141 -28.44 -11.13 -9.25
CA VAL A 141 -28.43 -11.02 -7.78
C VAL A 141 -27.00 -11.07 -7.24
N HIS A 142 -26.18 -11.99 -7.75
CA HIS A 142 -24.78 -12.11 -7.39
C HIS A 142 -23.98 -10.85 -7.75
N LEU A 143 -24.15 -10.34 -8.97
CA LEU A 143 -23.51 -9.11 -9.43
C LEU A 143 -23.97 -7.91 -8.58
N SER A 144 -25.27 -7.74 -8.37
CA SER A 144 -25.83 -6.66 -7.56
C SER A 144 -25.31 -6.70 -6.12
N LEU A 145 -25.31 -7.85 -5.44
CA LEU A 145 -24.78 -7.97 -4.07
C LEU A 145 -23.28 -7.74 -3.98
N CYS A 146 -22.53 -8.17 -5.00
CA CYS A 146 -21.10 -7.94 -5.08
C CYS A 146 -20.75 -6.46 -5.28
N PHE A 147 -21.52 -5.74 -6.11
CA PHE A 147 -21.29 -4.34 -6.43
C PHE A 147 -21.92 -3.35 -5.44
N ASP A 148 -22.92 -3.77 -4.65
CA ASP A 148 -23.77 -2.88 -3.84
C ASP A 148 -23.60 -3.01 -2.32
N GLU A 149 -22.39 -3.26 -1.81
CA GLU A 149 -22.07 -3.08 -0.36
C GLU A 149 -22.02 -1.58 0.01
N GLY A 150 -23.09 -0.84 -0.26
CA GLY A 150 -23.05 0.62 -0.26
C GLY A 150 -24.36 1.37 -0.05
N THR A 151 -25.52 0.74 0.17
CA THR A 151 -26.74 1.48 0.52
C THR A 151 -27.69 0.73 1.46
N GLY A 152 -27.71 1.15 2.73
CA GLY A 152 -28.95 1.22 3.52
C GLY A 152 -29.33 0.05 4.45
N ASN A 153 -28.99 0.22 5.74
CA ASN A 153 -29.62 -0.38 6.94
C ASN A 153 -29.19 -1.80 7.42
N GLN A 154 -28.11 -1.74 8.21
CA GLN A 154 -27.89 -2.34 9.54
C GLN A 154 -27.22 -3.72 9.71
N VAL A 155 -25.99 -3.60 10.26
CA VAL A 155 -25.20 -4.50 11.11
C VAL A 155 -24.44 -5.64 10.42
N MET A 156 -23.25 -5.31 9.92
CA MET A 156 -21.94 -5.81 10.39
C MET A 156 -20.81 -5.05 9.66
N THR A 157 -20.19 -4.11 10.38
CA THR A 157 -18.87 -3.48 10.12
C THR A 157 -18.56 -3.00 8.70
N GLY A 158 -19.16 -1.85 8.35
CA GLY A 158 -18.81 -1.05 7.17
C GLY A 158 -17.35 -0.61 7.20
N GLY A 159 -16.64 -0.90 6.10
CA GLY A 159 -15.20 -0.78 5.98
C GLY A 159 -14.69 0.42 5.19
N PHE A 160 -15.46 1.48 4.97
CA PHE A 160 -14.98 2.64 4.22
C PHE A 160 -15.23 3.92 5.03
N LEU A 161 -14.20 4.76 5.16
CA LEU A 161 -14.23 5.95 6.02
C LEU A 161 -14.66 7.21 5.24
N THR A 162 -14.68 7.18 3.91
CA THR A 162 -15.02 8.35 3.05
C THR A 162 -15.74 7.95 1.76
N ASP A 163 -16.58 8.86 1.23
CA ASP A 163 -17.32 8.69 -0.04
C ASP A 163 -16.39 8.47 -1.25
N LYS A 164 -15.15 8.99 -1.18
CA LYS A 164 -14.12 8.81 -2.20
C LYS A 164 -13.47 7.42 -2.16
N GLN A 165 -13.40 6.79 -0.99
CA GLN A 165 -12.97 5.39 -0.86
C GLN A 165 -14.07 4.43 -1.32
N ALA A 166 -15.35 4.82 -1.15
CA ALA A 166 -16.49 4.10 -1.69
C ALA A 166 -16.56 4.20 -3.23
N SER A 167 -16.29 5.38 -3.82
CA SER A 167 -16.33 5.58 -5.29
C SER A 167 -15.27 4.79 -6.06
N TYR A 168 -14.14 4.45 -5.42
CA TYR A 168 -13.08 3.60 -5.98
C TYR A 168 -13.21 2.12 -5.58
N GLY A 169 -14.20 1.77 -4.74
CA GLY A 169 -14.37 0.43 -4.17
C GLY A 169 -14.45 -0.70 -5.21
N TRP A 170 -15.07 -0.44 -6.35
CA TRP A 170 -15.19 -1.42 -7.45
C TRP A 170 -13.86 -1.56 -8.24
N MET A 171 -13.07 -0.50 -8.40
CA MET A 171 -11.72 -0.54 -9.01
C MET A 171 -10.76 -1.41 -8.19
N PHE A 172 -10.95 -1.44 -6.87
CA PHE A 172 -10.19 -2.27 -5.95
C PHE A 172 -10.57 -3.75 -6.02
N LYS A 173 -11.83 -4.11 -6.28
CA LYS A 173 -12.25 -5.52 -6.51
C LYS A 173 -11.95 -6.02 -7.93
N LEU A 174 -11.93 -5.15 -8.93
CA LEU A 174 -11.47 -5.47 -10.30
C LEU A 174 -9.98 -5.88 -10.33
N SER A 175 -9.19 -5.40 -9.36
CA SER A 175 -7.78 -5.82 -9.17
C SER A 175 -7.60 -7.18 -8.50
N GLU A 176 -8.63 -7.71 -7.82
CA GLU A 176 -8.67 -9.09 -7.31
C GLU A 176 -9.07 -10.08 -8.42
N TRP A 177 -9.97 -9.67 -9.33
CA TRP A 177 -10.42 -10.43 -10.50
C TRP A 177 -9.31 -10.68 -11.53
N ALA A 178 -8.32 -9.78 -11.57
CA ALA A 178 -7.10 -9.81 -12.37
C ALA A 178 -6.08 -10.94 -12.03
N HIS A 179 -6.56 -12.09 -11.57
CA HIS A 179 -5.73 -13.25 -11.25
C HIS A 179 -6.02 -14.47 -12.12
N PHE A 180 -6.24 -14.30 -13.43
CA PHE A 180 -5.87 -15.31 -14.42
C PHE A 180 -5.60 -14.64 -15.77
N SER A 181 -4.52 -15.08 -16.41
CA SER A 181 -4.07 -14.69 -17.76
C SER A 181 -3.24 -13.41 -17.88
N SER A 182 -1.92 -13.65 -18.03
CA SER A 182 -1.01 -12.84 -18.85
C SER A 182 -1.07 -11.31 -18.63
N TYR A 183 -0.63 -10.86 -17.45
CA TYR A 183 -0.29 -9.46 -17.24
C TYR A 183 1.06 -9.18 -17.88
N ASP A 184 1.00 -8.50 -19.02
CA ASP A 184 2.14 -7.84 -19.62
C ASP A 184 2.76 -6.87 -18.61
N VAL A 185 4.09 -6.76 -18.68
CA VAL A 185 4.94 -6.03 -17.75
C VAL A 185 4.43 -4.62 -17.48
N GLY A 186 3.92 -4.42 -16.26
CA GLY A 186 3.64 -3.12 -15.67
C GLY A 186 2.17 -2.71 -15.77
N LEU A 187 1.45 -2.86 -14.65
CA LEU A 187 0.55 -1.78 -14.24
C LEU A 187 1.32 -0.46 -14.44
N ASN A 188 0.69 0.58 -14.98
CA ASN A 188 1.24 1.94 -14.92
C ASN A 188 1.31 2.47 -13.47
N SER A 189 1.49 1.60 -12.46
CA SER A 189 1.97 1.89 -11.12
C SER A 189 3.48 2.15 -11.18
N GLY A 190 3.84 3.34 -11.66
CA GLY A 190 5.22 3.78 -11.72
C GLY A 190 5.30 5.16 -12.37
N SER A 191 6.08 6.07 -11.78
CA SER A 191 6.46 7.44 -12.19
C SER A 191 5.39 8.42 -12.73
N SER A 192 4.44 7.98 -13.54
CA SER A 192 3.45 8.75 -14.30
C SER A 192 2.06 8.81 -13.64
N ALA A 193 1.74 7.89 -12.71
CA ALA A 193 0.45 7.89 -12.02
C ALA A 193 0.30 9.10 -11.08
N SER A 194 -0.89 9.68 -11.01
CA SER A 194 -1.23 10.74 -10.04
C SER A 194 -1.47 10.19 -8.63
N HIS A 195 -1.70 8.89 -8.53
CA HIS A 195 -2.04 8.16 -7.32
C HIS A 195 -1.08 6.97 -7.15
N ILE A 196 -0.53 6.79 -5.96
CA ILE A 196 0.29 5.60 -5.63
C ILE A 196 -0.59 4.65 -4.84
N LEU A 197 -0.84 3.46 -5.41
CA LEU A 197 -1.62 2.41 -4.77
C LEU A 197 -0.71 1.47 -3.98
N VAL A 198 -1.17 1.09 -2.79
CA VAL A 198 -0.43 0.25 -1.84
C VAL A 198 -1.37 -0.79 -1.26
N PHE A 199 -0.94 -2.04 -1.11
CA PHE A 199 -1.73 -3.09 -0.48
C PHE A 199 -1.58 -3.05 1.05
N ASP A 200 -2.61 -2.66 1.79
CA ASP A 200 -2.66 -2.78 3.24
C ASP A 200 -2.79 -4.23 3.68
N ARG A 201 -1.71 -4.72 4.29
CA ARG A 201 -1.61 -6.11 4.73
C ARG A 201 -2.57 -6.46 5.86
N LYS A 202 -2.93 -5.50 6.71
CA LYS A 202 -3.80 -5.70 7.87
C LYS A 202 -5.26 -5.78 7.43
N THR A 203 -5.68 -4.83 6.60
CA THR A 203 -7.07 -4.76 6.12
C THR A 203 -7.31 -5.61 4.86
N LYS A 204 -6.23 -6.08 4.21
CA LYS A 204 -6.23 -6.82 2.93
C LYS A 204 -6.86 -6.01 1.79
N ARG A 205 -6.59 -4.71 1.77
CA ARG A 205 -7.19 -3.77 0.81
C ARG A 205 -6.14 -2.89 0.18
N LEU A 206 -6.39 -2.49 -1.07
CA LEU A 206 -5.60 -1.43 -1.69
C LEU A 206 -6.00 -0.07 -1.11
N VAL A 207 -5.01 0.74 -0.80
CA VAL A 207 -5.14 2.09 -0.27
C VAL A 207 -4.26 3.05 -1.06
N GLU A 208 -4.66 4.32 -1.12
CA GLU A 208 -3.87 5.36 -1.78
C GLU A 208 -2.88 5.99 -0.78
N GLU A 209 -1.62 6.10 -1.18
CA GLU A 209 -0.67 7.00 -0.52
C GLU A 209 -0.98 8.44 -0.93
N LEU A 210 -1.42 9.25 0.05
CA LEU A 210 -1.64 10.67 -0.15
C LEU A 210 -0.29 11.38 -0.32
N ILE A 211 -0.19 12.18 -1.38
CA ILE A 211 0.96 13.04 -1.67
C ILE A 211 0.45 14.42 -2.06
N ASP A 212 1.07 15.47 -1.55
CA ASP A 212 0.75 16.84 -1.96
C ASP A 212 0.96 17.00 -3.48
N LYS A 213 -0.07 17.51 -4.17
CA LYS A 213 -0.07 17.66 -5.63
C LYS A 213 1.08 18.54 -6.15
N LYS A 214 1.51 19.56 -5.40
CA LYS A 214 2.65 20.41 -5.74
C LYS A 214 3.95 19.61 -5.68
N ILE A 215 4.07 18.72 -4.69
CA ILE A 215 5.24 17.82 -4.57
C ILE A 215 5.24 16.85 -5.75
N VAL A 216 4.09 16.26 -6.11
CA VAL A 216 3.96 15.39 -7.31
C VAL A 216 4.41 16.14 -8.56
N LEU A 217 3.87 17.32 -8.83
CA LEU A 217 4.26 18.14 -10.00
C LEU A 217 5.76 18.46 -10.01
N SER A 218 6.33 18.82 -8.87
CA SER A 218 7.76 19.11 -8.74
C SER A 218 8.61 17.87 -9.02
N MET A 219 8.22 16.70 -8.49
CA MET A 219 8.92 15.44 -8.75
C MET A 219 8.86 15.07 -10.23
N ARG A 220 7.72 15.24 -10.90
CA ARG A 220 7.59 14.99 -12.35
C ARG A 220 8.49 15.91 -13.16
N ALA A 221 8.55 17.19 -12.81
CA ALA A 221 9.43 18.15 -13.47
C ALA A 221 10.91 17.73 -13.37
N ILE A 222 11.35 17.21 -12.21
CA ILE A 222 12.74 16.79 -11.99
C ILE A 222 13.04 15.44 -12.66
N TYR A 223 12.23 14.42 -12.40
CA TYR A 223 12.57 13.02 -12.69
C TYR A 223 11.99 12.49 -14.02
N GLN A 224 11.05 13.20 -14.66
CA GLN A 224 10.45 12.77 -15.92
C GLN A 224 10.68 13.74 -17.09
N SER A 225 11.00 15.01 -16.83
CA SER A 225 11.31 15.95 -17.91
C SER A 225 12.74 15.78 -18.41
N LYS A 226 12.94 15.89 -19.74
CA LYS A 226 14.29 15.82 -20.36
C LYS A 226 15.24 16.89 -19.81
N ILE A 227 14.71 18.08 -19.52
CA ILE A 227 15.46 19.21 -18.97
C ILE A 227 15.83 18.94 -17.50
N GLY A 228 14.88 18.47 -16.69
CA GLY A 228 15.12 18.11 -15.30
C GLY A 228 16.18 17.03 -15.15
N LEU A 229 16.07 15.96 -15.94
CA LEU A 229 17.06 14.87 -15.96
C LEU A 229 18.46 15.37 -16.37
N HIS A 230 18.56 16.28 -17.35
CA HIS A 230 19.86 16.86 -17.74
C HIS A 230 20.47 17.76 -16.66
N LEU A 231 19.65 18.46 -15.87
CA LEU A 231 20.09 19.26 -14.74
C LEU A 231 20.57 18.40 -13.56
N MET A 232 20.02 17.19 -13.39
CA MET A 232 20.46 16.24 -12.35
C MET A 232 21.94 15.85 -12.44
N ASP A 233 22.51 15.83 -13.64
CA ASP A 233 23.90 15.48 -13.90
C ASP A 233 24.87 16.68 -13.79
N LYS A 234 24.38 17.92 -13.64
CA LYS A 234 25.18 19.16 -13.67
C LYS A 234 25.10 19.98 -12.38
N GLY A 235 25.10 19.32 -11.22
CA GLY A 235 25.19 20.00 -9.92
C GLY A 235 23.88 20.10 -9.13
N ALA A 236 22.77 19.54 -9.63
CA ALA A 236 21.52 19.52 -8.86
C ALA A 236 21.60 18.61 -7.63
N LYS A 237 22.53 17.66 -7.58
CA LYS A 237 22.73 16.78 -6.40
C LYS A 237 23.15 17.58 -5.18
N GLU A 238 24.10 18.50 -5.36
CA GLU A 238 24.60 19.41 -4.32
C GLU A 238 23.51 20.40 -3.87
N ILE A 239 22.70 20.88 -4.83
CA ILE A 239 21.55 21.75 -4.53
C ILE A 239 20.50 21.00 -3.69
N LEU A 240 20.12 19.77 -4.08
CA LEU A 240 19.15 18.95 -3.34
C LEU A 240 19.66 18.62 -1.93
N LEU A 241 20.95 18.33 -1.79
CA LEU A 241 21.59 18.13 -0.49
C LEU A 241 21.48 19.40 0.38
N SER A 242 21.90 20.55 -0.16
CA SER A 242 21.88 21.84 0.56
C SER A 242 20.47 22.27 0.97
N ILE A 243 19.48 22.11 0.07
CA ILE A 243 18.07 22.39 0.36
C ILE A 243 17.57 21.46 1.47
N SER A 244 17.85 20.15 1.37
CA SER A 244 17.41 19.18 2.38
C SER A 244 18.00 19.47 3.75
N GLU A 245 19.30 19.79 3.82
CA GLU A 245 19.95 20.16 5.08
C GLU A 245 19.42 21.47 5.66
N LYS A 246 19.12 22.46 4.81
CA LYS A 246 18.51 23.72 5.25
C LYS A 246 17.11 23.47 5.82
N GLN A 247 16.28 22.72 5.11
CA GLN A 247 14.95 22.39 5.59
C GLN A 247 15.02 21.58 6.89
N GLY A 248 15.90 20.58 6.96
CA GLY A 248 16.08 19.78 8.16
C GLY A 248 16.42 20.63 9.40
N ARG A 249 17.21 21.71 9.23
CA ARG A 249 17.47 22.69 10.29
C ARG A 249 16.24 23.55 10.62
N GLU A 250 15.48 23.97 9.62
CA GLU A 250 14.23 24.72 9.81
C GLU A 250 13.20 23.91 10.62
N MET A 251 13.06 22.61 10.36
CA MET A 251 12.13 21.75 11.09
C MET A 251 12.55 21.48 12.55
N ASN A 252 13.76 21.91 12.96
CA ASN A 252 14.20 21.91 14.36
C ASN A 252 13.93 23.24 15.08
N THR A 253 13.39 24.25 14.41
CA THR A 253 13.07 25.53 15.08
C THR A 253 11.69 25.48 15.73
N THR A 254 11.49 26.31 16.74
CA THR A 254 10.20 26.41 17.45
C THR A 254 9.07 26.90 16.57
N GLU A 255 9.38 27.71 15.56
CA GLU A 255 8.39 28.25 14.63
C GLU A 255 7.77 27.14 13.76
N SER A 256 8.53 26.07 13.48
CA SER A 256 8.05 24.94 12.67
C SER A 256 6.90 24.17 13.32
N ALA A 257 6.70 24.26 14.65
CA ALA A 257 5.57 23.63 15.32
C ALA A 257 4.21 24.11 14.79
N ARG A 258 4.14 25.33 14.22
CA ARG A 258 2.92 25.88 13.61
C ARG A 258 2.41 25.06 12.42
N ASP A 259 3.28 24.26 11.79
CA ASP A 259 2.96 23.47 10.60
C ASP A 259 2.35 22.10 10.97
N ILE A 260 2.45 21.67 12.24
CA ILE A 260 1.94 20.38 12.73
C ILE A 260 0.41 20.24 12.50
N PRO A 261 -0.45 21.22 12.85
CA PRO A 261 -1.90 21.06 12.68
C PRO A 261 -2.30 20.90 11.21
N ALA A 262 -1.70 21.68 10.31
CA ALA A 262 -1.97 21.60 8.87
C ALA A 262 -1.51 20.24 8.30
N PHE A 263 -0.38 19.74 8.76
CA PHE A 263 0.13 18.42 8.36
C PHE A 263 -0.78 17.29 8.83
N VAL A 264 -1.22 17.33 10.09
CA VAL A 264 -2.16 16.36 10.65
C VAL A 264 -3.48 16.38 9.91
N GLU A 265 -4.04 17.56 9.60
CA GLU A 265 -5.30 17.66 8.85
C GLU A 265 -5.16 17.10 7.44
N PHE A 266 -4.04 17.37 6.75
CA PHE A 266 -3.79 16.83 5.42
C PHE A 266 -3.73 15.29 5.41
N PHE A 267 -3.23 14.69 6.49
CA PHE A 267 -3.10 13.24 6.65
C PHE A 267 -4.08 12.64 7.67
N LYS A 268 -5.23 13.27 7.92
CA LYS A 268 -6.14 12.87 9.01
C LYS A 268 -6.60 11.42 8.96
N ASP A 269 -6.73 10.86 7.76
CA ASP A 269 -7.15 9.46 7.52
C ASP A 269 -5.96 8.48 7.52
N GLN A 270 -4.72 8.97 7.64
CA GLN A 270 -3.48 8.17 7.62
C GLN A 270 -2.62 8.32 8.88
N ILE A 271 -2.87 9.35 9.70
CA ILE A 271 -2.20 9.55 11.00
C ILE A 271 -3.21 9.32 12.12
N ASN A 272 -3.08 8.20 12.83
CA ASN A 272 -3.88 7.93 14.00
C ASN A 272 -3.30 8.62 15.25
N LEU A 273 -3.80 9.80 15.58
CA LEU A 273 -3.37 10.54 16.79
C LEU A 273 -3.65 9.79 18.09
N ALA A 274 -4.61 8.86 18.12
CA ALA A 274 -4.89 8.07 19.32
C ALA A 274 -3.72 7.15 19.71
N GLU A 275 -2.87 6.79 18.74
CA GLU A 275 -1.68 5.96 18.96
C GLU A 275 -0.48 6.77 19.46
N VAL A 276 -0.47 8.09 19.27
CA VAL A 276 0.65 8.96 19.64
C VAL A 276 0.75 9.06 21.16
N LYS A 277 1.97 8.93 21.70
CA LYS A 277 2.24 8.89 23.15
C LYS A 277 1.89 10.20 23.86
N TYR A 278 2.11 11.33 23.21
CA TYR A 278 1.94 12.67 23.77
C TYR A 278 0.92 13.48 22.97
N PRO A 279 0.20 14.42 23.60
CA PRO A 279 -0.71 15.32 22.90
C PRO A 279 0.06 16.33 22.02
N LEU A 280 -0.62 16.97 21.05
CA LEU A 280 0.05 17.80 20.04
C LEU A 280 0.81 19.00 20.64
N GLU A 281 0.33 19.55 21.76
CA GLU A 281 0.93 20.69 22.47
C GLU A 281 2.27 20.33 23.12
N HIS A 282 2.60 19.03 23.23
CA HIS A 282 3.88 18.57 23.73
C HIS A 282 5.04 18.88 22.77
N PHE A 283 4.77 18.86 21.46
CA PHE A 283 5.80 18.98 20.44
C PHE A 283 6.14 20.44 20.17
N LYS A 284 7.37 20.83 20.49
CA LYS A 284 7.86 22.21 20.37
C LYS A 284 8.44 22.52 19.00
N THR A 285 8.72 21.48 18.20
CA THR A 285 9.22 21.60 16.83
C THR A 285 8.53 20.58 15.96
N PHE A 286 8.51 20.81 14.65
CA PHE A 286 7.95 19.84 13.72
C PHE A 286 8.72 18.51 13.77
N ASN A 287 10.05 18.54 13.90
CA ASN A 287 10.84 17.33 14.00
C ASN A 287 10.47 16.49 15.23
N GLU A 288 10.21 17.09 16.38
CA GLU A 288 9.73 16.36 17.56
C GLU A 288 8.43 15.61 17.28
N PHE A 289 7.50 16.21 16.54
CA PHE A 289 6.27 15.55 16.08
C PHE A 289 6.55 14.49 15.00
N PHE A 290 7.46 14.75 14.07
CA PHE A 290 7.79 13.80 13.00
C PHE A 290 8.39 12.50 13.56
N VAL A 291 9.27 12.62 14.56
CA VAL A 291 9.82 11.50 15.33
C VAL A 291 8.99 11.16 16.57
N ARG A 292 7.69 11.45 16.56
CA ARG A 292 6.76 11.14 17.66
C ARG A 292 6.90 9.69 18.12
N GLU A 293 6.86 9.47 19.42
CA GLU A 293 6.73 8.14 20.00
C GLU A 293 5.27 7.68 19.94
N LEU A 294 5.06 6.36 19.79
CA LEU A 294 3.74 5.74 19.93
C LEU A 294 3.55 5.19 21.34
N LYS A 295 2.30 5.04 21.76
CA LYS A 295 1.95 4.41 23.04
C LYS A 295 2.43 2.95 23.06
N PRO A 296 2.89 2.43 24.21
CA PRO A 296 3.22 1.01 24.35
C PRO A 296 2.06 0.11 23.91
N GLY A 297 2.37 -0.98 23.22
CA GLY A 297 1.37 -1.96 22.75
C GLY A 297 0.68 -1.63 21.43
N THR A 298 0.89 -0.44 20.85
CA THR A 298 0.32 -0.06 19.53
C THR A 298 0.95 -0.81 18.35
N ARG A 299 2.15 -1.36 18.53
CA ARG A 299 2.89 -2.17 17.56
C ARG A 299 3.28 -3.51 18.20
N PRO A 300 2.36 -4.48 18.29
CA PRO A 300 2.67 -5.79 18.88
C PRO A 300 3.66 -6.57 18.02
N VAL A 301 4.69 -7.13 18.64
CA VAL A 301 5.73 -7.92 17.97
C VAL A 301 5.22 -9.34 17.72
N ALA A 302 5.18 -9.74 16.44
CA ALA A 302 4.74 -11.07 16.04
C ALA A 302 5.69 -12.16 16.60
N SER A 303 5.08 -13.18 17.21
CA SER A 303 5.78 -14.32 17.80
C SER A 303 6.92 -13.88 18.73
N MET A 304 6.68 -12.96 19.67
CA MET A 304 7.71 -12.29 20.48
C MET A 304 8.77 -13.24 21.06
N GLU A 305 8.39 -14.44 21.51
CA GLU A 305 9.27 -15.46 22.10
C GLU A 305 10.13 -16.26 21.09
N ARG A 306 9.96 -16.01 19.79
CA ARG A 306 10.59 -16.78 18.71
C ARG A 306 11.62 -15.98 17.92
N ASP A 307 12.89 -16.09 18.27
CA ASP A 307 13.98 -15.39 17.58
C ASP A 307 14.28 -15.91 16.17
N ASP A 308 13.66 -17.02 15.76
CA ASP A 308 13.67 -17.53 14.39
C ASP A 308 12.61 -16.87 13.48
N VAL A 309 11.81 -15.94 14.02
CA VAL A 309 10.83 -15.14 13.27
C VAL A 309 11.28 -13.70 13.19
N ALA A 310 11.50 -13.20 11.97
CA ALA A 310 11.80 -11.79 11.72
C ALA A 310 10.50 -10.97 11.60
N ILE A 311 10.59 -9.68 11.89
CA ILE A 311 9.46 -8.74 11.81
C ILE A 311 9.75 -7.58 10.84
N CYS A 312 8.69 -6.89 10.41
CA CYS A 312 8.80 -5.62 9.72
C CYS A 312 9.43 -4.56 10.64
N ALA A 313 10.45 -3.87 10.11
CA ALA A 313 11.26 -2.92 10.87
C ALA A 313 10.67 -1.51 10.96
N ALA A 314 9.68 -1.16 10.14
CA ALA A 314 9.10 0.18 10.06
C ALA A 314 7.63 0.14 9.65
N ASP A 315 6.89 1.18 10.03
CA ASP A 315 5.60 1.51 9.40
C ASP A 315 5.90 2.10 8.03
N CYS A 316 5.51 1.40 6.96
CA CYS A 316 6.02 1.73 5.63
C CYS A 316 5.27 1.03 4.50
N ARG A 317 5.66 1.40 3.28
CA ARG A 317 5.40 0.69 2.03
C ARG A 317 6.56 -0.29 1.76
N LEU A 318 6.29 -1.59 1.90
CA LEU A 318 7.28 -2.65 1.84
C LEU A 318 7.36 -3.29 0.45
N MET A 319 8.58 -3.55 0.00
CA MET A 319 8.91 -4.45 -1.11
C MET A 319 9.90 -5.52 -0.61
N ALA A 320 9.72 -6.77 -1.01
CA ALA A 320 10.61 -7.88 -0.68
C ALA A 320 10.95 -8.71 -1.91
N PHE A 321 12.22 -9.10 -2.02
CA PHE A 321 12.74 -9.86 -3.14
C PHE A 321 13.66 -10.97 -2.63
N LYS A 322 13.52 -12.17 -3.18
CA LYS A 322 14.38 -13.31 -2.84
C LYS A 322 15.85 -13.04 -3.20
N SER A 323 16.07 -12.26 -4.26
CA SER A 323 17.38 -11.91 -4.78
C SER A 323 17.47 -10.44 -5.20
N VAL A 324 18.69 -9.97 -5.41
CA VAL A 324 19.00 -8.63 -5.92
C VAL A 324 18.54 -8.47 -7.36
N GLU A 325 18.70 -9.54 -8.14
CA GLU A 325 18.27 -9.65 -9.54
C GLU A 325 16.77 -9.45 -9.65
N ASP A 326 15.99 -10.08 -8.78
CA ASP A 326 14.54 -9.88 -8.70
C ASP A 326 14.21 -8.42 -8.36
N GLY A 327 14.92 -7.84 -7.38
CA GLY A 327 14.77 -6.43 -7.03
C GLY A 327 14.98 -5.50 -8.22
N GLN A 328 16.03 -5.70 -9.02
CA GLN A 328 16.28 -4.93 -10.24
C GLN A 328 15.23 -5.18 -11.33
N ARG A 329 14.81 -6.44 -11.47
CA ARG A 329 13.82 -6.87 -12.46
C ARG A 329 12.45 -6.26 -12.19
N PHE A 330 12.02 -6.13 -10.94
CA PHE A 330 10.66 -5.70 -10.62
C PHE A 330 10.57 -4.24 -10.16
N TRP A 331 11.59 -3.68 -9.53
CA TRP A 331 11.45 -2.39 -8.82
C TRP A 331 12.62 -1.43 -9.01
N ILE A 332 13.85 -1.86 -8.75
CA ILE A 332 15.03 -1.00 -8.70
C ILE A 332 15.58 -0.79 -10.11
N LYS A 333 15.11 0.26 -10.81
CA LYS A 333 15.52 0.51 -12.21
C LYS A 333 16.77 1.35 -12.36
N GLY A 334 17.28 1.91 -11.26
CA GLY A 334 18.52 2.66 -11.22
C GLY A 334 19.70 1.85 -11.77
N ARG A 335 20.43 2.41 -12.74
CA ARG A 335 21.61 1.76 -13.31
C ARG A 335 22.68 1.55 -12.23
N LYS A 336 23.36 0.39 -12.28
CA LYS A 336 24.49 0.03 -11.39
C LYS A 336 24.12 -0.25 -9.92
N PHE A 337 22.85 -0.49 -9.60
CA PHE A 337 22.51 -0.99 -8.26
C PHE A 337 23.26 -2.30 -7.98
N SER A 338 23.82 -2.44 -6.78
CA SER A 338 24.46 -3.67 -6.33
C SER A 338 24.48 -3.68 -4.80
N VAL A 339 24.45 -4.87 -4.19
CA VAL A 339 24.57 -5.00 -2.73
C VAL A 339 25.92 -4.49 -2.24
N GLN A 340 27.00 -4.73 -2.99
CA GLN A 340 28.30 -4.16 -2.67
C GLN A 340 28.27 -2.63 -2.67
N GLY A 341 27.60 -2.01 -3.66
CA GLY A 341 27.39 -0.57 -3.69
C GLY A 341 26.56 -0.10 -2.49
N LEU A 342 25.47 -0.80 -2.17
CA LEU A 342 24.59 -0.48 -1.05
C LEU A 342 25.31 -0.56 0.31
N LEU A 343 26.04 -1.64 0.57
CA LEU A 343 26.71 -1.88 1.85
C LEU A 343 28.05 -1.13 1.98
N GLY A 344 28.68 -0.79 0.85
CA GLY A 344 30.01 -0.19 0.84
C GLY A 344 31.10 -1.20 1.21
N LYS A 345 32.36 -0.83 0.94
CA LYS A 345 33.51 -1.75 1.02
C LYS A 345 33.77 -2.32 2.42
N GLU A 346 33.45 -1.56 3.48
CA GLU A 346 33.79 -1.91 4.86
C GLU A 346 32.80 -2.89 5.53
N THR A 347 31.57 -2.95 5.01
CA THR A 347 30.52 -3.81 5.58
C THR A 347 30.11 -4.94 4.63
N TYR A 348 30.33 -4.78 3.33
CA TYR A 348 30.04 -5.82 2.35
C TYR A 348 30.85 -7.11 2.65
N SER A 349 30.16 -8.24 2.52
CA SER A 349 30.76 -9.56 2.50
C SER A 349 30.13 -10.37 1.37
N SER A 350 30.85 -11.37 0.85
CA SER A 350 30.32 -12.26 -0.20
C SER A 350 29.06 -13.02 0.24
N ALA A 351 28.83 -13.17 1.55
CA ALA A 351 27.62 -13.79 2.09
C ALA A 351 26.33 -13.04 1.73
N PHE A 352 26.42 -11.75 1.40
CA PHE A 352 25.29 -10.92 0.99
C PHE A 352 25.09 -10.82 -0.54
N ALA A 353 25.95 -11.43 -1.35
CA ALA A 353 25.93 -11.22 -2.81
C ALA A 353 24.57 -11.58 -3.45
N ASP A 354 24.03 -12.74 -3.08
CA ASP A 354 22.72 -13.24 -3.53
C ASP A 354 21.68 -13.15 -2.40
N GLY A 355 21.81 -12.14 -1.53
CA GLY A 355 20.98 -12.00 -0.35
C GLY A 355 19.53 -11.65 -0.66
N THR A 356 18.63 -12.01 0.27
CA THR A 356 17.23 -11.54 0.24
C THR A 356 17.18 -10.07 0.62
N LEU A 357 16.45 -9.28 -0.18
CA LEU A 357 16.37 -7.83 -0.08
C LEU A 357 14.97 -7.42 0.39
N VAL A 358 14.88 -6.67 1.48
CA VAL A 358 13.62 -6.10 1.98
C VAL A 358 13.76 -4.60 2.09
N ILE A 359 12.88 -3.86 1.42
CA ILE A 359 12.87 -2.40 1.32
C ILE A 359 11.64 -1.89 2.05
N PHE A 360 11.86 -1.02 3.03
CA PHE A 360 10.83 -0.35 3.81
C PHE A 360 10.85 1.13 3.44
N ARG A 361 9.94 1.60 2.58
CA ARG A 361 9.85 3.01 2.18
C ARG A 361 8.86 3.75 3.09
N LEU A 362 9.36 4.68 3.89
CA LEU A 362 8.54 5.46 4.80
C LEU A 362 8.05 6.73 4.10
N ALA A 363 6.74 6.90 4.02
CA ALA A 363 6.09 8.11 3.52
C ALA A 363 5.97 9.15 4.65
N PRO A 364 5.80 10.46 4.35
CA PRO A 364 5.78 11.52 5.36
C PRO A 364 4.82 11.28 6.54
N GLN A 365 3.66 10.70 6.28
CA GLN A 365 2.62 10.40 7.27
C GLN A 365 2.99 9.27 8.25
N ASP A 366 3.96 8.42 7.90
CA ASP A 366 4.27 7.22 8.66
C ASP A 366 4.91 7.53 10.02
N TYR A 367 5.11 6.49 10.81
CA TYR A 367 5.91 6.52 12.03
C TYR A 367 7.39 6.36 11.66
N HIS A 368 8.20 7.41 11.87
CA HIS A 368 9.58 7.51 11.36
C HIS A 368 10.66 6.98 12.32
N ARG A 369 10.27 6.23 13.34
CA ARG A 369 11.19 5.42 14.14
C ARG A 369 11.19 4.00 13.59
N PHE A 370 12.37 3.44 13.42
CA PHE A 370 12.58 2.10 12.90
C PHE A 370 13.15 1.19 13.99
N HIS A 371 12.83 -0.09 13.89
CA HIS A 371 13.05 -1.10 14.91
C HIS A 371 13.93 -2.24 14.36
N SER A 372 14.55 -2.99 15.25
CA SER A 372 15.34 -4.15 14.85
C SER A 372 14.41 -5.25 14.32
N PRO A 373 14.61 -5.75 13.08
CA PRO A 373 13.77 -6.81 12.52
C PRO A 373 14.03 -8.18 13.16
N VAL A 374 15.20 -8.34 13.80
CA VAL A 374 15.73 -9.60 14.34
C VAL A 374 16.44 -9.36 15.67
N SER A 375 16.58 -10.41 16.47
CA SER A 375 17.40 -10.39 17.69
C SER A 375 18.86 -10.72 17.34
N GLY A 376 19.82 -10.01 17.95
CA GLY A 376 21.24 -10.23 17.67
C GLY A 376 22.17 -9.19 18.26
N THR A 377 23.47 -9.36 18.01
CA THR A 377 24.51 -8.44 18.47
C THR A 377 24.97 -7.55 17.31
N ILE A 378 25.01 -6.24 17.54
CA ILE A 378 25.45 -5.28 16.54
C ILE A 378 26.97 -5.34 16.42
N GLU A 379 27.49 -5.66 15.23
CA GLU A 379 28.92 -5.73 14.99
C GLU A 379 29.55 -4.35 14.75
N LYS A 380 28.90 -3.52 13.92
CA LYS A 380 29.45 -2.24 13.48
C LYS A 380 28.39 -1.34 12.86
N PHE A 381 28.68 -0.04 12.85
CA PHE A 381 28.00 0.98 12.06
C PHE A 381 29.00 1.64 11.11
N VAL A 382 28.60 1.90 9.86
CA VAL A 382 29.40 2.60 8.86
C VAL A 382 28.55 3.66 8.16
N LYS A 383 28.96 4.92 8.24
CA LYS A 383 28.33 6.04 7.56
C LYS A 383 28.90 6.15 6.14
N ILE A 384 28.02 6.22 5.16
CA ILE A 384 28.38 6.38 3.75
C ILE A 384 27.80 7.71 3.25
N PRO A 385 28.65 8.70 2.88
CA PRO A 385 28.18 9.96 2.34
C PRO A 385 27.54 9.76 0.96
N GLY A 386 26.67 10.68 0.58
CA GLY A 386 25.97 10.62 -0.69
C GLY A 386 25.04 11.80 -0.89
N CYS A 387 24.29 11.79 -1.98
CA CYS A 387 23.25 12.78 -2.27
C CYS A 387 21.94 12.45 -1.53
N LEU A 388 20.86 13.17 -1.83
CA LEU A 388 19.54 12.98 -1.21
C LEU A 388 18.44 13.01 -2.28
N TYR A 389 18.45 12.02 -3.18
CA TYR A 389 17.34 11.77 -4.09
C TYR A 389 16.09 11.36 -3.33
N THR A 390 14.92 11.58 -3.92
CA THR A 390 13.66 11.10 -3.34
C THR A 390 13.61 9.58 -3.44
N VAL A 391 13.03 8.94 -2.42
CA VAL A 391 12.77 7.50 -2.41
C VAL A 391 11.40 7.16 -2.98
N ASN A 392 10.64 8.16 -3.44
CA ASN A 392 9.38 7.94 -4.13
C ASN A 392 9.58 7.02 -5.36
N PRO A 393 8.63 6.12 -5.67
CA PRO A 393 8.71 5.22 -6.81
C PRO A 393 9.10 5.90 -8.14
N ILE A 394 8.72 7.18 -8.34
CA ILE A 394 9.15 7.98 -9.51
C ILE A 394 10.67 8.01 -9.72
N ALA A 395 11.45 8.02 -8.63
CA ALA A 395 12.90 8.05 -8.67
C ALA A 395 13.51 6.64 -8.57
N VAL A 396 12.93 5.76 -7.74
CA VAL A 396 13.40 4.36 -7.60
C VAL A 396 13.25 3.57 -8.90
N ASN A 397 12.17 3.83 -9.63
CA ASN A 397 11.90 3.23 -10.95
C ASN A 397 12.52 4.03 -12.11
N SER A 398 13.32 5.06 -11.82
CA SER A 398 14.05 5.81 -12.84
C SER A 398 15.38 5.13 -13.18
N LYS A 399 15.69 5.02 -14.48
CA LYS A 399 16.98 4.51 -14.97
C LYS A 399 18.16 5.46 -14.74
N TYR A 400 17.88 6.71 -14.38
CA TYR A 400 18.86 7.77 -14.27
C TYR A 400 19.43 7.93 -12.85
N CYS A 401 18.70 7.45 -11.84
CA CYS A 401 19.07 7.66 -10.43
C CYS A 401 19.21 6.31 -9.73
N ASN A 402 20.37 6.04 -9.14
CA ASN A 402 20.52 4.89 -8.27
C ASN A 402 20.35 5.31 -6.81
N VAL A 403 19.09 5.57 -6.45
CA VAL A 403 18.67 6.15 -5.16
C VAL A 403 19.34 5.45 -3.98
N PHE A 404 19.32 4.12 -3.94
CA PHE A 404 19.76 3.38 -2.76
C PHE A 404 21.28 3.33 -2.56
N THR A 405 22.09 3.44 -3.62
CA THR A 405 23.57 3.43 -3.48
C THR A 405 24.19 4.82 -3.56
N GLU A 406 23.51 5.79 -4.19
CA GLU A 406 23.99 7.17 -4.31
C GLU A 406 23.59 8.03 -3.11
N ASN A 407 22.48 7.72 -2.44
CA ASN A 407 22.07 8.50 -1.29
C ASN A 407 22.96 8.29 -0.08
N LYS A 408 23.05 9.35 0.74
CA LYS A 408 23.62 9.29 2.09
C LYS A 408 22.89 8.23 2.90
N ARG A 409 23.65 7.37 3.55
CA ARG A 409 23.10 6.25 4.32
C ARG A 409 24.05 5.80 5.42
N GLU A 410 23.55 5.03 6.34
CA GLU A 410 24.32 4.40 7.41
C GLU A 410 23.95 2.92 7.49
N VAL A 411 24.98 2.08 7.47
CA VAL A 411 24.88 0.62 7.42
C VAL A 411 25.23 0.05 8.77
N SER A 412 24.41 -0.84 9.28
CA SER A 412 24.66 -1.63 10.47
C SER A 412 24.67 -3.12 10.14
N ILE A 413 25.58 -3.87 10.74
CA ILE A 413 25.62 -5.34 10.61
C ILE A 413 25.22 -5.96 11.94
N ILE A 414 24.19 -6.80 11.92
CA ILE A 414 23.69 -7.53 13.08
C ILE A 414 24.05 -9.01 12.90
N SER A 415 24.79 -9.57 13.85
CA SER A 415 25.04 -11.01 13.93
C SER A 415 23.96 -11.68 14.76
N THR A 416 23.27 -12.65 14.15
CA THR A 416 22.07 -13.29 14.70
C THR A 416 22.29 -14.79 14.87
N ALA A 417 21.52 -15.41 15.77
CA ALA A 417 21.57 -16.86 15.97
C ALA A 417 20.91 -17.65 14.82
N HIS A 418 19.88 -17.08 14.19
CA HIS A 418 19.01 -17.81 13.25
C HIS A 418 19.17 -17.38 11.79
N PHE A 419 19.54 -16.13 11.53
CA PHE A 419 19.60 -15.55 10.18
C PHE A 419 21.04 -15.33 9.68
N GLY A 420 22.06 -15.79 10.42
CA GLY A 420 23.45 -15.42 10.14
C GLY A 420 23.64 -13.91 10.34
N LYS A 421 24.28 -13.23 9.39
CA LYS A 421 24.37 -11.77 9.39
C LYS A 421 23.18 -11.12 8.68
N VAL A 422 22.69 -10.04 9.25
CA VAL A 422 21.68 -9.17 8.63
C VAL A 422 22.26 -7.77 8.51
N ALA A 423 22.33 -7.25 7.29
CA ALA A 423 22.71 -5.86 7.07
C ALA A 423 21.47 -4.98 7.11
N PHE A 424 21.44 -4.00 8.01
CA PHE A 424 20.40 -3.00 8.15
C PHE A 424 20.92 -1.66 7.62
N VAL A 425 20.26 -1.11 6.61
CA VAL A 425 20.72 0.11 5.93
C VAL A 425 19.66 1.18 6.06
N ALA A 426 19.95 2.24 6.83
CA ALA A 426 19.11 3.42 6.91
C ALA A 426 19.55 4.42 5.84
N ILE A 427 18.65 4.76 4.91
CA ILE A 427 18.92 5.59 3.73
C ILE A 427 18.13 6.89 3.85
N GLY A 428 18.84 8.00 3.77
CA GLY A 428 18.25 9.32 3.72
C GLY A 428 17.70 9.65 2.34
N ALA A 429 16.65 10.47 2.28
CA ALA A 429 16.11 10.98 1.01
C ALA A 429 16.00 12.51 1.02
N THR A 430 15.43 13.08 -0.04
CA THR A 430 15.14 14.52 -0.11
C THR A 430 14.37 14.97 1.14
N MET A 431 14.75 16.14 1.65
CA MET A 431 14.27 16.76 2.88
C MET A 431 14.72 16.09 4.18
N VAL A 432 15.32 14.88 4.16
CA VAL A 432 15.67 14.16 5.40
C VAL A 432 16.62 15.00 6.27
N GLY A 433 16.21 15.27 7.51
CA GLY A 433 16.98 16.11 8.42
C GLY A 433 18.17 15.36 9.04
N SER A 434 17.96 14.10 9.43
CA SER A 434 19.01 13.27 10.02
C SER A 434 18.64 11.78 10.01
N ILE A 435 19.66 10.93 10.12
CA ILE A 435 19.55 9.50 10.40
C ILE A 435 20.21 9.30 11.77
N THR A 436 19.47 8.79 12.75
CA THR A 436 19.98 8.60 14.11
C THR A 436 19.71 7.18 14.58
N PHE A 437 20.77 6.44 14.95
CA PHE A 437 20.65 5.17 15.66
C PHE A 437 20.67 5.40 17.17
N SER A 438 19.82 4.67 17.90
CA SER A 438 19.74 4.72 19.37
C SER A 438 20.66 3.68 20.05
N LYS A 439 21.33 2.84 19.26
CA LYS A 439 22.21 1.75 19.71
C LYS A 439 23.63 1.96 19.20
N LYS A 440 24.59 1.24 19.77
CA LYS A 440 26.01 1.26 19.37
C LYS A 440 26.54 -0.14 19.08
N ALA A 441 27.67 -0.22 18.38
CA ALA A 441 28.37 -1.48 18.16
C ALA A 441 28.69 -2.18 19.49
N GLY A 442 28.49 -3.49 19.56
CA GLY A 442 28.61 -4.31 20.75
C GLY A 442 27.30 -4.48 21.54
N ASP A 443 26.30 -3.63 21.34
CA ASP A 443 25.00 -3.81 22.00
C ASP A 443 24.27 -5.05 21.46
N HIS A 444 23.56 -5.74 22.34
CA HIS A 444 22.59 -6.76 21.97
C HIS A 444 21.21 -6.13 21.84
N VAL A 445 20.51 -6.41 20.74
CA VAL A 445 19.15 -5.93 20.46
C VAL A 445 18.19 -7.12 20.36
N LYS A 446 16.98 -6.96 20.89
CA LYS A 446 15.88 -7.88 20.64
C LYS A 446 15.08 -7.42 19.43
N LYS A 447 14.47 -8.37 18.71
CA LYS A 447 13.53 -8.01 17.64
C LYS A 447 12.40 -7.14 18.20
N GLY A 448 12.08 -6.06 17.49
CA GLY A 448 11.11 -5.06 17.93
C GLY A 448 11.67 -3.96 18.84
N ASP A 449 12.92 -4.04 19.29
CA ASP A 449 13.56 -2.90 19.97
C ASP A 449 13.66 -1.71 19.02
N GLU A 450 13.41 -0.49 19.52
CA GLU A 450 13.70 0.73 18.78
C GLU A 450 15.19 0.75 18.43
N TYR A 451 15.48 0.93 17.15
CA TYR A 451 16.83 0.89 16.61
C TYR A 451 17.32 2.27 16.17
N GLY A 452 16.41 3.15 15.79
CA GLY A 452 16.70 4.53 15.45
C GLY A 452 15.52 5.25 14.83
N TYR A 453 15.77 6.41 14.22
CA TYR A 453 14.75 7.21 13.57
C TYR A 453 15.30 8.12 12.47
N PHE A 454 14.39 8.60 11.63
CA PHE A 454 14.62 9.66 10.65
C PHE A 454 13.96 10.95 11.12
N SER A 455 14.72 12.04 11.21
CA SER A 455 14.12 13.38 11.30
C SER A 455 13.51 13.78 9.95
N PHE A 456 12.60 14.76 9.95
CA PHE A 456 11.74 15.18 8.83
C PHE A 456 12.32 14.94 7.45
N GLY A 457 11.56 14.28 6.58
CA GLY A 457 11.85 14.09 5.16
C GLY A 457 11.54 12.66 4.69
N GLY A 458 11.83 12.36 3.42
CA GLY A 458 11.68 11.00 2.91
C GLY A 458 12.78 10.08 3.46
N SER A 459 12.46 8.81 3.67
CA SER A 459 13.42 7.85 4.19
C SER A 459 13.13 6.42 3.75
N THR A 460 14.16 5.57 3.80
CA THR A 460 14.03 4.15 3.48
C THR A 460 14.95 3.35 4.37
N VAL A 461 14.46 2.21 4.86
CA VAL A 461 15.30 1.16 5.45
C VAL A 461 15.42 0.03 4.43
N ILE A 462 16.61 -0.52 4.27
CA ILE A 462 16.81 -1.77 3.53
C ILE A 462 17.46 -2.79 4.45
N CYS A 463 16.85 -3.98 4.53
CA CYS A 463 17.48 -5.14 5.14
C CYS A 463 17.99 -6.07 4.04
N VAL A 464 19.24 -6.50 4.17
CA VAL A 464 19.84 -7.56 3.35
C VAL A 464 20.13 -8.74 4.25
N PHE A 465 19.41 -9.83 4.04
CA PHE A 465 19.67 -11.11 4.69
C PHE A 465 20.67 -11.89 3.83
N GLU A 466 21.49 -12.74 4.46
CA GLU A 466 22.28 -13.71 3.72
C GLU A 466 21.39 -14.58 2.82
N LYS A 467 21.97 -15.12 1.75
CA LYS A 467 21.28 -16.06 0.86
C LYS A 467 20.70 -17.22 1.67
N ASP A 468 19.45 -17.55 1.39
CA ASP A 468 18.71 -18.66 2.02
C ASP A 468 18.73 -18.59 3.56
N ALA A 469 18.75 -17.38 4.15
CA ALA A 469 18.67 -17.19 5.60
C ALA A 469 17.24 -16.96 6.10
N ILE A 470 16.34 -16.49 5.23
CA ILE A 470 14.95 -16.19 5.57
C ILE A 470 14.01 -16.64 4.45
N GLU A 471 12.89 -17.23 4.85
CA GLU A 471 11.71 -17.43 4.01
C GLU A 471 10.71 -16.30 4.31
N ILE A 472 10.62 -15.35 3.37
CA ILE A 472 9.68 -14.21 3.45
C ILE A 472 8.25 -14.70 3.25
N ASP A 473 7.31 -14.12 3.98
CA ASP A 473 5.88 -14.44 3.81
C ASP A 473 5.44 -14.24 2.34
N GLU A 474 4.66 -15.20 1.84
CA GLU A 474 4.32 -15.32 0.42
C GLU A 474 3.57 -14.10 -0.12
N ASP A 475 2.70 -13.48 0.68
CA ASP A 475 1.94 -12.29 0.28
C ASP A 475 2.85 -11.09 -0.02
N LEU A 476 3.93 -10.91 0.77
CA LEU A 476 4.90 -9.84 0.54
C LEU A 476 5.67 -10.05 -0.77
N LEU A 477 6.06 -11.29 -1.07
CA LEU A 477 6.77 -11.64 -2.31
C LEU A 477 5.84 -11.51 -3.52
N ALA A 478 4.60 -12.00 -3.43
CA ALA A 478 3.62 -11.94 -4.50
C ALA A 478 3.22 -10.51 -4.87
N ASN A 479 3.09 -9.62 -3.88
CA ASN A 479 2.87 -8.19 -4.12
C ASN A 479 4.09 -7.55 -4.79
N SER A 480 5.29 -7.85 -4.31
CA SER A 480 6.53 -7.27 -4.82
C SER A 480 6.84 -7.69 -6.26
N ALA A 481 6.54 -8.93 -6.63
CA ALA A 481 6.67 -9.45 -8.00
C ALA A 481 5.73 -8.74 -9.00
N ARG A 482 4.65 -8.15 -8.49
CA ARG A 482 3.70 -7.32 -9.26
C ARG A 482 4.01 -5.83 -9.20
N SER A 483 5.18 -5.45 -8.66
CA SER A 483 5.56 -4.05 -8.43
C SER A 483 4.54 -3.29 -7.57
N LEU A 484 3.87 -3.99 -6.64
CA LEU A 484 2.89 -3.43 -5.73
C LEU A 484 3.47 -3.41 -4.31
N GLU A 485 3.57 -2.21 -3.74
CA GLU A 485 4.04 -2.06 -2.37
C GLU A 485 3.01 -2.55 -1.36
N THR A 486 3.48 -3.07 -0.23
CA THR A 486 2.62 -3.55 0.85
C THR A 486 2.70 -2.63 2.06
N LEU A 487 1.60 -2.01 2.49
CA LEU A 487 1.55 -1.21 3.71
C LEU A 487 1.61 -2.16 4.91
N VAL A 488 2.66 -2.00 5.70
CA VAL A 488 2.94 -2.80 6.90
C VAL A 488 3.24 -1.89 8.08
N SER A 489 3.13 -2.44 9.28
CA SER A 489 3.52 -1.78 10.52
C SER A 489 4.66 -2.52 11.21
N VAL A 490 5.43 -1.81 12.04
CA VAL A 490 6.41 -2.39 12.95
C VAL A 490 5.78 -3.56 13.72
N GLY A 491 6.52 -4.66 13.82
CA GLY A 491 6.10 -5.83 14.60
C GLY A 491 5.33 -6.88 13.80
N MET A 492 4.79 -6.55 12.63
CA MET A 492 4.19 -7.57 11.74
C MET A 492 5.24 -8.61 11.33
N LYS A 493 4.85 -9.88 11.17
CA LYS A 493 5.77 -10.94 10.73
C LYS A 493 6.35 -10.61 9.35
N LEU A 494 7.66 -10.73 9.17
CA LEU A 494 8.30 -10.57 7.86
C LEU A 494 8.54 -11.93 7.20
N GLY A 495 9.01 -12.90 7.98
CA GLY A 495 9.40 -14.22 7.50
C GLY A 495 10.00 -15.07 8.62
N VAL A 496 10.39 -16.30 8.28
CA VAL A 496 10.95 -17.27 9.23
C VAL A 496 12.34 -17.69 8.76
N ALA A 497 13.25 -17.95 9.70
CA ALA A 497 14.58 -18.44 9.39
C ALA A 497 14.53 -19.83 8.72
N THR A 498 15.33 -20.01 7.67
CA THR A 498 15.46 -21.27 6.92
C THR A 498 16.63 -22.12 7.39
N LYS A 499 17.64 -21.50 8.02
CA LYS A 499 18.79 -22.22 8.59
C LYS A 499 18.35 -22.95 9.86
N LYS A 500 18.41 -24.28 9.85
CA LYS A 500 18.29 -25.09 11.07
C LYS A 500 19.32 -24.61 12.07
N GLN A 501 18.90 -24.44 13.34
CA GLN A 501 19.82 -24.17 14.46
C GLN A 501 21.06 -25.04 14.29
N ALA A 502 22.25 -24.41 14.28
CA ALA A 502 23.44 -25.14 14.66
C ALA A 502 23.12 -25.69 16.04
N THR A 503 22.98 -27.02 16.16
CA THR A 503 22.71 -27.70 17.42
C THR A 503 23.69 -27.19 18.44
N VAL A 504 23.20 -26.38 19.39
CA VAL A 504 23.89 -26.20 20.65
C VAL A 504 24.00 -27.61 21.20
N ASN A 505 25.23 -28.13 21.29
CA ASN A 505 25.49 -29.39 21.96
C ASN A 505 24.96 -29.25 23.39
N LEU A 506 23.73 -29.70 23.63
CA LEU A 506 23.23 -29.90 24.97
C LEU A 506 24.20 -30.89 25.63
N PRO A 507 24.66 -30.64 26.86
CA PRO A 507 25.52 -31.58 27.55
C PRO A 507 24.81 -32.94 27.60
N ASN A 508 25.55 -33.99 27.20
CA ASN A 508 25.04 -35.34 27.23
C ASN A 508 24.67 -35.70 28.69
N PHE A 509 23.37 -35.83 28.97
CA PHE A 509 22.85 -36.16 30.29
C PHE A 509 23.12 -37.62 30.70
N ASP A 510 23.66 -38.45 29.81
CA ASP A 510 23.95 -39.86 30.08
C ASP A 510 25.12 -40.10 31.07
N ASN A 511 25.85 -39.05 31.48
CA ASN A 511 27.02 -39.17 32.36
C ASN A 511 26.82 -38.65 33.80
N TRP A 512 25.60 -38.33 34.22
CA TRP A 512 25.35 -37.92 35.61
C TRP A 512 25.03 -39.15 36.46
N VAL A 513 26.04 -39.67 37.14
CA VAL A 513 25.86 -40.66 38.22
C VAL A 513 25.38 -39.89 39.45
N LEU A 514 24.21 -40.26 39.98
CA LEU A 514 23.76 -39.81 41.30
C LEU A 514 24.66 -40.47 42.35
N GLU A 515 25.44 -39.68 43.08
CA GLU A 515 26.03 -40.14 44.35
C GLU A 515 24.91 -40.22 45.39
N GLU A 516 24.72 -41.44 45.95
CA GLU A 516 23.80 -41.76 47.05
C GLU A 516 24.28 -41.22 48.40
#